data_AF-A0A1X0D0T1-F1
#
_entry.id   AF-A0A1X0D0T1-F1
#
_cell.length_a   1.000
_cell.length_b   1.000
_cell.length_c   1.000
_cell.angle_alpha   90.00
_cell.angle_beta   90.00
_cell.angle_gamma   90.00
#
_symmetry.space_group_name_H-M   'P 1'
#
loop_
_entity.id
_entity.type
_entity.pdbx_description
1 polymer ?
#
loop_
_entity_poly.entity_id
_entity_poly.type
_entity_poly.pdbx_seq_one_letter_code
_entity_poly.pdbx_strand_id
1 'polypeptide(L)'
;MRNIARLVAFDVLAPLVTVAALAAIGIVLMWPKWWVAVFAALCVLIAQAAALNFFLLRRDGVTVGTDDDGPGLRLAVTALMAVVVIAAATVGYTQWTRPDRTFDADRSQAVQVATQVAEATATFSPSDPLAGIEKAAAMMTADTAKSFRTSYAGTTAELAKNKVSQQGQVESAGIQALVPNAATVLVVLRLTQSTPGKAATQGAAGLLMSMTKDDGRWLVADIAPLQRGAA
;
A
#
# COMPACT_ATOMS: atom_id res chain seq x y z
N MET A 1 -24.68 25.26 38.39
CA MET A 1 -24.48 24.60 37.07
C MET A 1 -23.01 24.36 36.72
N ARG A 2 -22.08 25.30 36.95
CA ARG A 2 -20.65 25.17 36.61
C ARG A 2 -19.93 23.95 37.22
N ASN A 3 -20.25 23.58 38.46
CA ASN A 3 -19.57 22.47 39.15
C ASN A 3 -20.02 21.09 38.65
N ILE A 4 -21.30 20.95 38.25
CA ILE A 4 -21.81 19.70 37.65
C ILE A 4 -21.17 19.46 36.28
N ALA A 5 -21.03 20.50 35.46
CA ALA A 5 -20.37 20.39 34.15
C ALA A 5 -18.90 19.97 34.28
N ARG A 6 -18.18 20.52 35.27
CA ARG A 6 -16.79 20.13 35.57
C ARG A 6 -16.68 18.69 36.04
N LEU A 7 -17.58 18.25 36.92
CA LEU A 7 -17.65 16.86 37.39
C LEU A 7 -17.85 15.90 36.22
N VAL A 8 -18.82 16.17 35.34
CA VAL A 8 -19.05 15.32 34.16
C VAL A 8 -17.84 15.32 33.22
N ALA A 9 -17.22 16.47 32.99
CA ALA A 9 -16.08 16.57 32.07
C ALA A 9 -14.84 15.80 32.55
N PHE A 10 -14.42 15.99 33.80
CA PHE A 10 -13.18 15.42 34.31
C PHE A 10 -13.36 14.04 34.92
N ASP A 11 -14.48 13.78 35.58
CA ASP A 11 -14.67 12.58 36.39
C ASP A 11 -15.35 11.45 35.61
N VAL A 12 -16.01 11.78 34.48
CA VAL A 12 -16.71 10.80 33.64
C VAL A 12 -16.16 10.77 32.22
N LEU A 13 -16.14 11.91 31.52
CA LEU A 13 -15.73 11.94 30.11
C LEU A 13 -14.24 11.64 29.93
N ALA A 14 -13.35 12.23 30.74
CA ALA A 14 -11.91 12.00 30.57
C ALA A 14 -11.51 10.50 30.72
N PRO A 15 -11.98 9.75 31.73
CA PRO A 15 -11.76 8.29 31.80
C PRO A 15 -12.31 7.53 30.59
N LEU A 16 -13.55 7.83 30.17
CA LEU A 16 -14.19 7.14 29.05
C LEU A 16 -13.44 7.38 27.73
N VAL A 17 -13.05 8.62 27.46
CA VAL A 17 -12.25 8.98 26.27
C VAL A 17 -10.90 8.27 26.30
N THR A 18 -10.26 8.20 27.47
CA THR A 18 -8.97 7.51 27.63
C THR A 18 -9.11 6.01 27.32
N VAL A 19 -10.14 5.34 27.86
CA VAL A 19 -10.41 3.91 27.57
C VAL A 19 -10.72 3.70 26.09
N ALA A 20 -11.55 4.56 25.49
CA ALA A 20 -11.88 4.48 24.07
C ALA A 20 -10.64 4.65 23.17
N ALA A 21 -9.76 5.58 23.49
CA ALA A 21 -8.51 5.79 22.76
C ALA A 21 -7.54 4.59 22.87
N LEU A 22 -7.41 3.99 24.07
CA LEU A 22 -6.62 2.77 24.25
C LEU A 22 -7.20 1.57 23.50
N ALA A 23 -8.53 1.45 23.46
CA ALA A 23 -9.22 0.43 22.68
C ALA A 23 -8.99 0.62 21.17
N ALA A 24 -9.04 1.87 20.69
CA ALA A 24 -8.74 2.20 19.30
C ALA A 24 -7.31 1.77 18.90
N ILE A 25 -6.31 2.01 19.76
CA ILE A 25 -4.95 1.48 19.55
C ILE A 25 -4.96 -0.05 19.43
N GLY A 26 -5.71 -0.74 20.30
CA GLY A 26 -5.84 -2.20 20.27
C GLY A 26 -6.44 -2.72 18.96
N ILE A 27 -7.48 -2.05 18.44
CA ILE A 27 -8.09 -2.36 17.14
C ILE A 27 -7.06 -2.22 16.02
N VAL A 28 -6.34 -1.10 15.98
CA VAL A 28 -5.31 -0.83 14.95
C VAL A 28 -4.19 -1.88 14.99
N LEU A 29 -3.81 -2.34 16.18
CA LEU A 29 -2.76 -3.34 16.36
C LEU A 29 -3.25 -4.79 16.17
N MET A 30 -4.56 -5.02 15.93
CA MET A 30 -5.17 -6.36 15.88
C MET A 30 -5.02 -7.16 17.19
N TRP A 31 -5.09 -6.48 18.33
CA TRP A 31 -5.12 -7.09 19.68
C TRP A 31 -4.02 -8.14 19.94
N PRO A 32 -2.73 -7.78 19.83
CA PRO A 32 -1.66 -8.70 20.19
C PRO A 32 -1.72 -9.01 21.68
N LYS A 33 -1.34 -10.24 22.08
CA LYS A 33 -1.51 -10.73 23.47
C LYS A 33 -0.90 -9.81 24.53
N TRP A 34 0.23 -9.18 24.23
CA TRP A 34 0.87 -8.22 25.15
C TRP A 34 0.03 -6.95 25.34
N TRP A 35 -0.63 -6.46 24.29
CA TRP A 35 -1.50 -5.28 24.38
C TRP A 35 -2.77 -5.57 25.16
N VAL A 36 -3.32 -6.77 25.06
CA VAL A 36 -4.46 -7.20 25.89
C VAL A 36 -4.11 -7.08 27.38
N ALA A 37 -2.92 -7.53 27.79
CA ALA A 37 -2.47 -7.42 29.18
C ALA A 37 -2.28 -5.95 29.61
N VAL A 38 -1.65 -5.13 28.77
CA VAL A 38 -1.45 -3.69 29.04
C VAL A 38 -2.79 -2.96 29.15
N PHE A 39 -3.69 -3.18 28.20
CA PHE A 39 -5.02 -2.57 28.17
C PHE A 39 -5.83 -2.93 29.43
N ALA A 40 -5.83 -4.20 29.83
CA ALA A 40 -6.50 -4.65 31.05
C ALA A 40 -5.94 -3.95 32.30
N ALA A 41 -4.61 -3.87 32.44
CA ALA A 41 -3.96 -3.17 33.55
C ALA A 41 -4.34 -1.68 33.59
N LEU A 42 -4.33 -1.01 32.43
CA LEU A 42 -4.71 0.40 32.32
C LEU A 42 -6.19 0.63 32.68
N CYS A 43 -7.10 -0.22 32.23
CA CYS A 43 -8.51 -0.16 32.61
C CYS A 43 -8.72 -0.32 34.12
N VAL A 44 -7.97 -1.22 34.77
CA VAL A 44 -8.01 -1.37 36.23
C VAL A 44 -7.52 -0.10 36.92
N LEU A 45 -6.41 0.50 36.48
CA LEU A 45 -5.90 1.75 37.05
C LEU A 45 -6.90 2.92 36.89
N ILE A 46 -7.53 3.02 35.71
CA ILE A 46 -8.57 4.04 35.45
C ILE A 46 -9.79 3.82 36.36
N ALA A 47 -10.23 2.57 36.53
CA ALA A 47 -11.33 2.23 37.43
C ALA A 47 -11.00 2.53 38.90
N GLN A 48 -9.77 2.25 39.35
CA GLN A 48 -9.30 2.62 40.69
C GLN A 48 -9.29 4.13 40.91
N ALA A 49 -8.80 4.89 39.93
CA ALA A 49 -8.82 6.35 39.99
C ALA A 49 -10.26 6.89 40.06
N ALA A 50 -11.19 6.35 39.26
CA ALA A 50 -12.60 6.72 39.30
C ALA A 50 -13.26 6.37 40.65
N ALA A 51 -12.94 5.21 41.24
CA ALA A 51 -13.45 4.80 42.54
C ALA A 51 -12.94 5.70 43.68
N LEU A 52 -11.65 6.06 43.66
CA LEU A 52 -11.09 7.03 44.61
C LEU A 52 -11.77 8.39 44.51
N ASN A 53 -11.99 8.86 43.28
CA ASN A 53 -12.66 10.13 43.03
C ASN A 53 -14.12 10.13 43.52
N PHE A 54 -14.83 9.03 43.30
CA PHE A 54 -16.18 8.84 43.84
C PHE A 54 -16.19 8.81 45.38
N PHE A 55 -15.18 8.18 46.00
CA PHE A 55 -15.05 8.19 47.45
C PHE A 55 -14.79 9.60 48.00
N LEU A 56 -13.93 10.40 47.36
CA LEU A 56 -13.70 11.81 47.72
C LEU A 56 -14.98 12.64 47.58
N LEU A 57 -15.75 12.44 46.51
CA LEU A 57 -17.04 13.10 46.33
C LEU A 57 -17.98 12.83 47.52
N ARG A 58 -18.01 11.58 48.00
CA ARG A 58 -18.89 11.16 49.09
C ARG A 58 -18.40 11.62 50.46
N ARG A 59 -17.08 11.63 50.69
CA ARG A 59 -16.47 11.98 51.98
C ARG A 59 -16.40 13.50 52.19
N ASP A 60 -15.88 14.21 51.20
CA ASP A 60 -15.46 15.61 51.31
C ASP A 60 -16.29 16.56 50.43
N GLY A 61 -17.19 16.02 49.58
CA GLY A 61 -17.99 16.84 48.66
C GLY A 61 -17.21 17.38 47.46
N VAL A 62 -15.96 16.98 47.29
CA VAL A 62 -15.04 17.44 46.23
C VAL A 62 -14.57 16.29 45.34
N THR A 63 -14.31 16.59 44.08
CA THR A 63 -13.74 15.67 43.09
C THR A 63 -12.53 16.29 42.45
N VAL A 64 -11.79 15.50 41.67
CA VAL A 64 -10.73 16.03 40.80
C VAL A 64 -11.25 17.19 39.94
N GLY A 65 -12.45 17.10 39.39
CA GLY A 65 -13.06 18.19 38.59
C GLY A 65 -13.47 19.44 39.38
N THR A 66 -13.87 19.30 40.65
CA THR A 66 -14.45 20.38 41.46
C THR A 66 -13.52 20.95 42.54
N ASP A 67 -12.41 20.28 42.83
CA ASP A 67 -11.38 20.76 43.75
C ASP A 67 -10.63 21.97 43.14
N ASP A 68 -10.87 23.15 43.71
CA ASP A 68 -10.26 24.39 43.29
C ASP A 68 -8.91 24.67 44.00
N ASP A 69 -8.58 23.93 45.06
CA ASP A 69 -7.30 24.03 45.78
C ASP A 69 -6.19 23.22 45.08
N GLY A 70 -6.57 22.22 44.28
CA GLY A 70 -5.66 21.33 43.54
C GLY A 70 -5.74 21.41 42.00
N PRO A 71 -5.58 22.57 41.33
CA PRO A 71 -5.72 22.67 39.86
C PRO A 71 -4.71 21.83 39.07
N GLY A 72 -3.54 21.52 39.67
CA GLY A 72 -2.51 20.69 39.05
C GLY A 72 -3.00 19.27 38.71
N LEU A 73 -3.91 18.70 39.51
CA LEU A 73 -4.43 17.36 39.26
C LEU A 73 -5.35 17.32 38.02
N ARG A 74 -6.17 18.37 37.83
CA ARG A 74 -6.99 18.54 36.62
C ARG A 74 -6.14 18.63 35.36
N LEU A 75 -5.07 19.41 35.43
CA LEU A 75 -4.11 19.54 34.34
C LEU A 75 -3.41 18.20 34.04
N ALA A 76 -3.00 17.45 35.07
CA ALA A 76 -2.37 16.15 34.90
C ALA A 76 -3.32 15.13 34.23
N VAL A 77 -4.58 15.04 34.68
CA VAL A 77 -5.59 14.15 34.07
C VAL A 77 -5.86 14.54 32.62
N THR A 78 -6.00 15.84 32.35
CA THR A 78 -6.23 16.35 30.99
C THR A 78 -5.04 16.08 30.08
N ALA A 79 -3.82 16.32 30.56
CA ALA A 79 -2.59 16.07 29.83
C ALA A 79 -2.43 14.58 29.51
N LEU A 80 -2.70 13.69 30.48
CA LEU A 80 -2.62 12.26 30.27
C LEU A 80 -3.65 11.79 29.22
N MET A 81 -4.89 12.24 29.33
CA MET A 81 -5.93 11.93 28.33
C MET A 81 -5.52 12.43 26.94
N ALA A 82 -5.02 13.66 26.85
CA ALA A 82 -4.54 14.22 25.59
C ALA A 82 -3.39 13.41 24.98
N VAL A 83 -2.42 12.98 25.79
CA VAL A 83 -1.31 12.11 25.34
C VAL A 83 -1.84 10.79 24.77
N VAL A 84 -2.79 10.16 25.45
CA VAL A 84 -3.37 8.88 24.99
C VAL A 84 -4.15 9.07 23.67
N VAL A 85 -4.89 10.17 23.53
CA VAL A 85 -5.60 10.50 22.29
C VAL A 85 -4.62 10.78 21.15
N ILE A 86 -3.56 11.54 21.39
CA ILE A 86 -2.49 11.81 20.40
C ILE A 86 -1.80 10.50 20.00
N ALA A 87 -1.52 9.62 20.96
CA ALA A 87 -0.94 8.31 20.69
C ALA A 87 -1.86 7.46 19.80
N ALA A 88 -3.17 7.41 20.09
CA ALA A 88 -4.16 6.72 19.27
C ALA A 88 -4.21 7.28 17.84
N ALA A 89 -4.26 8.60 17.69
CA ALA A 89 -4.22 9.25 16.38
C ALA A 89 -2.93 8.96 15.61
N THR A 90 -1.78 8.97 16.30
CA THR A 90 -0.46 8.70 15.71
C THR A 90 -0.34 7.24 15.26
N VAL A 91 -0.76 6.30 16.09
CA VAL A 91 -0.75 4.86 15.76
C VAL A 91 -1.71 4.58 14.61
N GLY A 92 -2.93 5.10 14.64
CA GLY A 92 -3.88 4.99 13.54
C GLY A 92 -3.33 5.57 12.23
N TYR A 93 -2.78 6.78 12.28
CA TYR A 93 -2.18 7.42 11.11
C TYR A 93 -1.01 6.59 10.55
N THR A 94 -0.08 6.16 11.39
CA THR A 94 1.13 5.45 10.93
C THR A 94 0.84 4.05 10.42
N GLN A 95 -0.09 3.33 11.04
CA GLN A 95 -0.44 1.96 10.66
C GLN A 95 -1.38 1.91 9.46
N TRP A 96 -2.21 2.93 9.21
CA TRP A 96 -3.07 2.96 8.01
C TRP A 96 -2.40 3.64 6.81
N THR A 97 -1.73 4.78 6.99
CA THR A 97 -1.23 5.56 5.84
C THR A 97 0.09 5.06 5.28
N ARG A 98 0.96 4.43 6.09
CA ARG A 98 2.24 3.92 5.58
C ARG A 98 2.05 2.72 4.65
N PRO A 99 1.30 1.67 5.04
CA PRO A 99 1.06 0.54 4.14
C PRO A 99 0.41 0.96 2.83
N ASP A 100 -0.54 1.90 2.91
CA ASP A 100 -1.27 2.42 1.74
C ASP A 100 -0.32 3.15 0.77
N ARG A 101 0.54 4.05 1.29
CA ARG A 101 1.56 4.73 0.46
C ARG A 101 2.58 3.77 -0.14
N THR A 102 3.02 2.77 0.62
CA THR A 102 3.95 1.77 0.09
C THR A 102 3.29 0.91 -0.98
N PHE A 103 2.00 0.57 -0.81
CA PHE A 103 1.21 -0.16 -1.78
C PHE A 103 1.04 0.63 -3.08
N ASP A 104 0.69 1.92 -3.00
CA ASP A 104 0.56 2.79 -4.16
C ASP A 104 1.90 3.00 -4.89
N ALA A 105 2.98 3.19 -4.14
CA ALA A 105 4.32 3.30 -4.71
C ALA A 105 4.70 2.00 -5.44
N ASP A 106 4.52 0.84 -4.80
CA ASP A 106 4.83 -0.46 -5.40
C ASP A 106 3.96 -0.77 -6.61
N ARG A 107 2.67 -0.44 -6.55
CA ARG A 107 1.74 -0.53 -7.68
C ARG A 107 2.22 0.30 -8.86
N SER A 108 2.54 1.58 -8.62
CA SER A 108 2.98 2.49 -9.68
C SER A 108 4.28 2.03 -10.32
N GLN A 109 5.25 1.57 -9.52
CA GLN A 109 6.54 1.07 -10.00
C GLN A 109 6.39 -0.23 -10.79
N ALA A 110 5.62 -1.20 -10.30
CA ALA A 110 5.37 -2.45 -10.99
C ALA A 110 4.70 -2.19 -12.36
N VAL A 111 3.65 -1.35 -12.39
CA VAL A 111 2.97 -0.97 -13.64
C VAL A 111 3.91 -0.26 -14.60
N GLN A 112 4.77 0.64 -14.10
CA GLN A 112 5.74 1.36 -14.92
C GLN A 112 6.77 0.42 -15.56
N VAL A 113 7.34 -0.51 -14.79
CA VAL A 113 8.30 -1.49 -15.30
C VAL A 113 7.64 -2.43 -16.32
N ALA A 114 6.45 -2.95 -16.01
CA ALA A 114 5.68 -3.80 -16.91
C ALA A 114 5.35 -3.08 -18.24
N THR A 115 4.95 -1.81 -18.17
CA THR A 115 4.68 -0.97 -19.35
C THR A 115 5.94 -0.84 -20.23
N GLN A 116 7.09 -0.55 -19.61
CA GLN A 116 8.35 -0.42 -20.35
C GLN A 116 8.79 -1.73 -21.00
N VAL A 117 8.66 -2.86 -20.28
CA VAL A 117 8.96 -4.19 -20.81
C VAL A 117 7.99 -4.56 -21.94
N ALA A 118 6.70 -4.28 -21.78
CA ALA A 118 5.67 -4.53 -22.80
C ALA A 118 5.96 -3.75 -24.07
N GLU A 119 6.24 -2.45 -23.96
CA GLU A 119 6.54 -1.58 -25.08
C GLU A 119 7.82 -2.01 -25.80
N ALA A 120 8.87 -2.34 -25.04
CA ALA A 120 10.15 -2.81 -25.58
C ALA A 120 10.03 -4.18 -26.28
N THR A 121 9.20 -5.08 -25.75
CA THR A 121 8.94 -6.41 -26.34
C THR A 121 8.06 -6.32 -27.58
N ALA A 122 7.12 -5.37 -27.61
CA ALA A 122 6.16 -5.20 -28.70
C ALA A 122 6.68 -4.33 -29.85
N THR A 123 7.83 -3.68 -29.68
CA THR A 123 8.45 -2.78 -30.66
C THR A 123 9.67 -3.41 -31.30
N PHE A 124 9.70 -3.37 -32.64
CA PHE A 124 10.75 -3.94 -33.47
C PHE A 124 11.13 -2.95 -34.58
N SER A 125 12.44 -2.68 -34.71
CA SER A 125 13.01 -1.90 -35.81
C SER A 125 14.01 -2.75 -36.61
N PRO A 126 13.92 -2.75 -37.96
CA PRO A 126 14.91 -3.43 -38.81
C PRO A 126 16.35 -2.89 -38.65
N SER A 127 16.51 -1.63 -38.23
CA SER A 127 17.82 -0.99 -38.06
C SER A 127 18.57 -1.47 -36.81
N ASP A 128 17.82 -1.86 -35.77
CA ASP A 128 18.36 -2.42 -34.54
C ASP A 128 17.37 -3.46 -33.98
N PRO A 129 17.44 -4.69 -34.51
CA PRO A 129 16.44 -5.71 -34.23
C PRO A 129 16.59 -6.33 -32.82
N LEU A 130 17.69 -6.06 -32.12
CA LEU A 130 17.95 -6.57 -30.77
C LEU A 130 17.72 -5.54 -29.66
N ALA A 131 17.67 -4.24 -29.96
CA ALA A 131 17.49 -3.19 -28.95
C ALA A 131 16.27 -3.39 -28.04
N GLY A 132 15.10 -3.72 -28.62
CA GLY A 132 13.89 -3.98 -27.84
C GLY A 132 14.04 -5.19 -26.92
N ILE A 133 14.69 -6.24 -27.41
CA ILE A 133 14.93 -7.49 -26.68
C ILE A 133 15.85 -7.25 -25.50
N GLU A 134 16.98 -6.57 -25.71
CA GLU A 134 17.95 -6.31 -24.64
C GLU A 134 17.40 -5.32 -23.60
N LYS A 135 16.65 -4.30 -24.03
CA LYS A 135 15.97 -3.36 -23.12
C LYS A 135 14.95 -4.09 -22.24
N ALA A 136 14.14 -4.97 -22.81
CA ALA A 136 13.19 -5.79 -22.06
C ALA A 136 13.90 -6.76 -21.11
N ALA A 137 14.93 -7.46 -21.60
CA ALA A 137 15.69 -8.45 -20.83
C ALA A 137 16.45 -7.85 -19.63
N ALA A 138 16.85 -6.57 -19.71
CA ALA A 138 17.49 -5.86 -18.59
C ALA A 138 16.54 -5.61 -17.40
N MET A 139 15.23 -5.72 -17.61
CA MET A 139 14.18 -5.53 -16.59
C MET A 139 13.49 -6.86 -16.23
N MET A 140 14.02 -7.98 -16.69
CA MET A 140 13.55 -9.33 -16.37
C MET A 140 14.45 -9.99 -15.32
N THR A 141 13.94 -11.04 -14.68
CA THR A 141 14.80 -11.95 -13.91
C THR A 141 15.79 -12.65 -14.84
N ALA A 142 16.91 -13.13 -14.31
CA ALA A 142 17.98 -13.75 -15.11
C ALA A 142 17.47 -14.95 -15.94
N ASP A 143 16.65 -15.80 -15.34
CA ASP A 143 16.08 -16.99 -16.00
C ASP A 143 15.12 -16.61 -17.14
N THR A 144 14.26 -15.62 -16.90
CA THR A 144 13.29 -15.13 -17.89
C THR A 144 13.98 -14.40 -19.02
N ALA A 145 14.98 -13.58 -18.71
CA ALA A 145 15.81 -12.91 -19.70
C ALA A 145 16.53 -13.91 -20.63
N LYS A 146 16.99 -15.05 -20.10
CA LYS A 146 17.64 -16.11 -20.88
C LYS A 146 16.66 -16.83 -21.80
N SER A 147 15.51 -17.23 -21.27
CA SER A 147 14.43 -17.88 -22.04
C SER A 147 13.91 -16.96 -23.14
N PHE A 148 13.68 -15.69 -22.80
CA PHE A 148 13.21 -14.65 -23.72
C PHE A 148 14.17 -14.42 -24.89
N ARG A 149 15.47 -14.26 -24.63
CA ARG A 149 16.49 -14.14 -25.71
C ARG A 149 16.49 -15.34 -26.64
N THR A 150 16.36 -16.55 -26.09
CA THR A 150 16.34 -17.79 -26.88
C THR A 150 15.12 -17.86 -27.80
N SER A 151 13.93 -17.54 -27.28
CA SER A 151 12.68 -17.56 -28.05
C SER A 151 12.66 -16.53 -29.18
N TYR A 152 13.21 -15.34 -28.95
CA TYR A 152 13.15 -14.26 -29.94
C TYR A 152 14.29 -14.30 -30.97
N ALA A 153 15.47 -14.86 -30.64
CA ALA A 153 16.61 -14.91 -31.57
C ALA A 153 16.27 -15.52 -32.95
N GLY A 154 15.39 -16.52 -33.00
CA GLY A 154 14.95 -17.14 -34.26
C GLY A 154 14.01 -16.25 -35.09
N THR A 155 13.05 -15.58 -34.46
CA THR A 155 12.04 -14.74 -35.12
C THR A 155 12.62 -13.41 -35.63
N THR A 156 13.58 -12.86 -34.89
CA THR A 156 14.25 -11.59 -35.19
C THR A 156 14.96 -11.58 -36.55
N ALA A 157 15.60 -12.70 -36.93
CA ALA A 157 16.33 -12.81 -38.19
C ALA A 157 15.40 -12.76 -39.42
N GLU A 158 14.21 -13.35 -39.30
CA GLU A 158 13.22 -13.38 -40.39
C GLU A 158 12.54 -12.02 -40.59
N LEU A 159 12.20 -11.34 -39.49
CA LEU A 159 11.60 -10.00 -39.54
C LEU A 159 12.59 -8.95 -40.08
N ALA A 160 13.86 -9.04 -39.67
CA ALA A 160 14.92 -8.17 -40.19
C ALA A 160 15.12 -8.37 -41.70
N LYS A 161 15.15 -9.63 -42.17
CA LYS A 161 15.28 -9.97 -43.60
C LYS A 161 14.13 -9.38 -44.44
N ASN A 162 12.91 -9.41 -43.91
CA ASN A 162 11.71 -8.91 -44.60
C ASN A 162 11.47 -7.40 -44.40
N LYS A 163 12.36 -6.68 -43.68
CA LYS A 163 12.25 -5.25 -43.37
C LYS A 163 10.90 -4.84 -42.76
N VAL A 164 10.29 -5.76 -42.00
CA VAL A 164 9.03 -5.50 -41.29
C VAL A 164 9.35 -4.69 -40.05
N SER A 165 8.61 -3.61 -39.79
CA SER A 165 8.71 -2.86 -38.53
C SER A 165 7.40 -2.99 -37.75
N GLN A 166 7.50 -3.00 -36.43
CA GLN A 166 6.35 -3.05 -35.54
C GLN A 166 6.55 -2.07 -34.40
N GLN A 167 5.50 -1.32 -34.06
CA GLN A 167 5.50 -0.45 -32.91
C GLN A 167 4.39 -0.88 -31.96
N GLY A 168 4.75 -1.15 -30.71
CA GLY A 168 3.79 -1.36 -29.63
C GLY A 168 3.64 -0.07 -28.85
N GLN A 169 2.42 0.42 -28.68
CA GLN A 169 2.11 1.51 -27.77
C GLN A 169 1.20 0.99 -26.67
N VAL A 170 1.53 1.27 -25.41
CA VAL A 170 0.68 0.88 -24.28
C VAL A 170 -0.56 1.77 -24.25
N GLU A 171 -1.72 1.15 -24.38
CA GLU A 171 -3.02 1.84 -24.33
C GLU A 171 -3.56 1.88 -22.91
N SER A 172 -3.42 0.78 -22.17
CA SER A 172 -3.76 0.73 -20.75
C SER A 172 -2.89 -0.29 -20.03
N ALA A 173 -2.63 -0.03 -18.75
CA ALA A 173 -1.96 -0.96 -17.86
C ALA A 173 -2.58 -0.90 -16.46
N GLY A 174 -2.67 -2.04 -15.80
CA GLY A 174 -3.30 -2.14 -14.48
C GLY A 174 -2.80 -3.34 -13.69
N ILE A 175 -2.80 -3.22 -12.37
CA ILE A 175 -2.42 -4.32 -11.48
C ILE A 175 -3.62 -5.24 -11.25
N GLN A 176 -3.44 -6.54 -11.43
CA GLN A 176 -4.43 -7.56 -11.11
C GLN A 176 -4.26 -8.07 -9.68
N ALA A 177 -3.01 -8.25 -9.25
CA ALA A 177 -2.66 -8.70 -7.90
C ALA A 177 -1.36 -8.04 -7.45
N LEU A 178 -1.27 -7.67 -6.18
CA LEU A 178 -0.05 -7.14 -5.56
C LEU A 178 0.09 -7.70 -4.14
N VAL A 179 1.23 -8.31 -3.88
CA VAL A 179 1.70 -8.75 -2.57
C VAL A 179 3.12 -8.19 -2.36
N PRO A 180 3.69 -8.20 -1.14
CA PRO A 180 4.93 -7.47 -0.85
C PRO A 180 6.10 -7.69 -1.82
N ASN A 181 6.26 -8.91 -2.33
CA ASN A 181 7.37 -9.28 -3.22
C ASN A 181 6.94 -9.83 -4.59
N ALA A 182 5.64 -9.79 -4.91
CA ALA A 182 5.14 -10.29 -6.19
C ALA A 182 3.95 -9.47 -6.68
N ALA A 183 3.85 -9.30 -7.98
CA ALA A 183 2.73 -8.60 -8.60
C ALA A 183 2.33 -9.28 -9.91
N THR A 184 1.08 -9.09 -10.30
CA THR A 184 0.60 -9.47 -11.63
C THR A 184 0.06 -8.22 -12.28
N VAL A 185 0.63 -7.85 -13.43
CA VAL A 185 0.27 -6.64 -14.17
C VAL A 185 -0.32 -7.03 -15.52
N LEU A 186 -1.47 -6.46 -15.83
CA LEU A 186 -2.13 -6.52 -17.11
C LEU A 186 -1.72 -5.32 -17.95
N VAL A 187 -1.23 -5.56 -19.17
CA VAL A 187 -0.88 -4.51 -20.11
C VAL A 187 -1.61 -4.76 -21.43
N VAL A 188 -2.31 -3.74 -21.93
CA VAL A 188 -2.97 -3.74 -23.23
C VAL A 188 -2.19 -2.83 -24.16
N LEU A 189 -1.83 -3.38 -25.31
CA LEU A 189 -1.00 -2.75 -26.33
C LEU A 189 -1.80 -2.56 -27.61
N ARG A 190 -1.60 -1.41 -28.24
CA ARG A 190 -1.90 -1.17 -29.65
C ARG A 190 -0.65 -1.47 -30.46
N LEU A 191 -0.76 -2.36 -31.44
CA LEU A 191 0.31 -2.74 -32.33
C LEU A 191 0.09 -2.06 -33.68
N THR A 192 1.11 -1.39 -34.21
CA THR A 192 1.12 -0.87 -35.58
C THR A 192 2.25 -1.55 -36.33
N GLN A 193 1.91 -2.30 -37.37
CA GLN A 193 2.87 -3.00 -38.21
C GLN A 193 2.99 -2.29 -39.55
N SER A 194 4.22 -2.08 -40.00
CA SER A 194 4.53 -1.50 -41.31
C SER A 194 5.44 -2.42 -42.11
N THR A 195 5.01 -2.75 -43.31
CA THR A 195 5.74 -3.60 -44.28
C THR A 195 5.99 -2.78 -45.55
N PRO A 196 7.21 -2.79 -46.12
CA PRO A 196 7.49 -2.06 -47.35
C PRO A 196 6.52 -2.42 -48.48
N GLY A 197 5.93 -1.41 -49.11
CA GLY A 197 4.99 -1.58 -50.22
C GLY A 197 3.57 -2.00 -49.82
N LYS A 198 3.23 -2.03 -48.53
CA LYS A 198 1.88 -2.28 -48.02
C LYS A 198 1.42 -1.16 -47.09
N ALA A 199 0.11 -0.97 -46.97
CA ALA A 199 -0.46 -0.09 -45.96
C ALA A 199 -0.17 -0.62 -44.55
N ALA A 200 -0.03 0.29 -43.58
CA ALA A 200 0.18 -0.09 -42.18
C ALA A 200 -1.07 -0.78 -41.61
N THR A 201 -0.86 -1.87 -40.86
CA THR A 201 -1.94 -2.63 -40.22
C THR A 201 -1.93 -2.35 -38.72
N GLN A 202 -3.10 -2.14 -38.12
CA GLN A 202 -3.26 -1.99 -36.68
C GLN A 202 -3.83 -3.27 -36.06
N GLY A 203 -3.34 -3.62 -34.87
CA GLY A 203 -3.84 -4.70 -34.04
C GLY A 203 -3.83 -4.30 -32.56
N ALA A 204 -4.36 -5.16 -31.72
CA ALA A 204 -4.22 -5.01 -30.28
C ALA A 204 -3.88 -6.35 -29.65
N ALA A 205 -3.04 -6.31 -28.62
CA ALA A 205 -2.57 -7.47 -27.87
C ALA A 205 -2.68 -7.18 -26.38
N GLY A 206 -2.89 -8.22 -25.59
CA GLY A 206 -2.85 -8.12 -24.14
C GLY A 206 -1.78 -9.04 -23.58
N LEU A 207 -1.07 -8.56 -22.57
CA LEU A 207 -0.01 -9.30 -21.88
C LEU A 207 -0.32 -9.32 -20.39
N LEU A 208 -0.21 -10.51 -19.80
CA LEU A 208 -0.22 -10.71 -18.37
C LEU A 208 1.22 -10.94 -17.92
N MET A 209 1.73 -10.08 -17.05
CA MET A 209 3.11 -10.12 -16.58
C MET A 209 3.15 -10.46 -15.11
N SER A 210 3.80 -11.58 -14.79
CA SER A 210 4.16 -11.90 -13.40
C SER A 210 5.44 -11.17 -13.06
N MET A 211 5.44 -10.46 -11.95
CA MET A 211 6.55 -9.65 -11.47
C MET A 211 7.02 -10.15 -10.12
N THR A 212 8.31 -10.03 -9.87
CA THR A 212 8.94 -10.28 -8.57
C THR A 212 9.72 -9.04 -8.13
N LYS A 213 9.77 -8.79 -6.83
CA LYS A 213 10.58 -7.72 -6.26
C LYS A 213 11.87 -8.32 -5.72
N ASP A 214 12.99 -7.96 -6.34
CA ASP A 214 14.33 -8.40 -5.94
C ASP A 214 15.18 -7.18 -5.57
N ASP A 215 15.80 -7.21 -4.38
CA ASP A 215 16.57 -6.08 -3.81
C ASP A 215 15.86 -4.70 -3.94
N GLY A 216 14.55 -4.68 -3.69
CA GLY A 216 13.73 -3.47 -3.79
C GLY A 216 13.36 -3.04 -5.21
N ARG A 217 13.79 -3.77 -6.25
CA ARG A 217 13.50 -3.50 -7.66
C ARG A 217 12.48 -4.50 -8.21
N TRP A 218 11.48 -3.98 -8.92
CA TRP A 218 10.52 -4.82 -9.65
C TRP A 218 11.15 -5.34 -10.94
N LEU A 219 11.06 -6.66 -11.14
CA LEU A 219 11.54 -7.38 -12.33
C LEU A 219 10.42 -8.25 -12.88
N VAL A 220 10.38 -8.42 -14.20
CA VAL A 220 9.43 -9.33 -14.85
C VAL A 220 9.95 -10.77 -14.74
N ALA A 221 9.16 -11.61 -14.09
CA ALA A 221 9.44 -13.03 -13.88
C ALA A 221 8.78 -13.92 -14.95
N ASP A 222 7.65 -13.51 -15.51
CA ASP A 222 7.00 -14.25 -16.59
C ASP A 222 6.10 -13.34 -17.45
N ILE A 223 5.92 -13.70 -18.72
CA ILE A 223 5.05 -13.01 -19.67
C ILE A 223 4.14 -14.04 -20.34
N ALA A 224 2.85 -13.95 -20.07
CA ALA A 224 1.82 -14.75 -20.71
C ALA A 224 0.96 -13.87 -21.63
N PRO A 225 0.64 -14.31 -22.87
CA PRO A 225 -0.34 -13.62 -23.69
C PRO A 225 -1.73 -13.77 -23.06
N LEU A 226 -2.50 -12.68 -23.05
CA LEU A 226 -3.94 -12.78 -22.84
C LEU A 226 -4.53 -13.48 -24.06
N GLN A 227 -4.95 -14.73 -23.90
CA GLN A 227 -5.74 -15.39 -24.93
C GLN A 227 -7.01 -14.56 -25.16
N ARG A 228 -7.15 -14.00 -26.37
CA ARG A 228 -8.47 -13.57 -26.84
C ARG A 228 -9.28 -14.83 -27.05
N GLY A 229 -10.28 -15.06 -26.19
CA GLY A 229 -11.43 -15.86 -26.59
C GLY A 229 -11.96 -15.25 -27.89
N ALA A 230 -12.02 -16.03 -28.96
CA ALA A 230 -12.72 -15.65 -30.17
C ALA A 230 -14.16 -15.30 -29.77
N ALA A 231 -14.56 -14.05 -30.03
CA ALA A 231 -15.96 -13.64 -30.04
C ALA A 231 -16.59 -14.03 -31.38
#